data_AF-A0A2X3EEM8-F1
#
_entry.id   AF-A0A2X3EEM8-F1
#
_cell.length_a   1.000
_cell.length_b   1.000
_cell.length_c   1.000
_cell.angle_alpha   90.00
_cell.angle_beta   90.00
_cell.angle_gamma   90.00
#
_symmetry.space_group_name_H-M   'P 1'
#
loop_
_entity.id
_entity.type
_entity.pdbx_description
1 polymer ?
#
loop_
_entity_poly.entity_id
_entity_poly.type
_entity_poly.pdbx_seq_one_letter_code
_entity_poly.pdbx_strand_id
1 'polypeptide(L)'
;MKAGAPLPAIHNADQLRATLLAAPSVAYSDSASGRYVSSTLFHTLGIDDAMQSKAQMVERIPVASEVAKGRYAIGFQQVSELLPVPGVTFVGELPDNLQYITRFAGAVTISADHPQEGKALLTYLASPAAQETIHATGMRSVAAAAPVSQKDTVQ
;
A
#
# COMPACT_ATOMS: atom_id res chain seq x y z
N MET A 1 -7.75 -8.25 -6.27
CA MET A 1 -8.97 -8.58 -7.08
C MET A 1 -9.85 -9.53 -6.29
N LYS A 2 -11.11 -9.75 -6.65
CA LYS A 2 -11.96 -10.73 -5.96
C LYS A 2 -11.36 -12.14 -6.07
N ALA A 3 -11.43 -12.93 -5.01
CA ALA A 3 -10.87 -14.27 -5.00
C ALA A 3 -11.45 -15.14 -6.14
N GLY A 4 -10.57 -15.90 -6.81
CA GLY A 4 -10.91 -16.77 -7.93
C GLY A 4 -10.99 -16.09 -9.31
N ALA A 5 -10.84 -14.76 -9.37
CA ALA A 5 -10.70 -14.06 -10.66
C ALA A 5 -9.35 -14.41 -11.33
N PRO A 6 -9.29 -14.45 -12.68
CA PRO A 6 -8.02 -14.62 -13.39
C PRO A 6 -7.00 -13.56 -12.96
N LEU A 7 -5.78 -13.99 -12.67
CA LEU A 7 -4.70 -13.08 -12.28
C LEU A 7 -4.19 -12.31 -13.52
N PRO A 8 -4.23 -10.97 -13.50
CA PRO A 8 -3.71 -10.17 -14.59
C PRO A 8 -2.19 -10.08 -14.53
N ALA A 9 -1.57 -9.80 -15.67
CA ALA A 9 -0.15 -9.49 -15.72
C ALA A 9 0.09 -8.03 -15.27
N ILE A 10 0.99 -7.84 -14.30
CA ILE A 10 1.34 -6.52 -13.75
C ILE A 10 2.85 -6.33 -13.56
N HIS A 11 3.68 -7.15 -14.20
CA HIS A 11 5.12 -7.24 -13.88
C HIS A 11 5.96 -6.09 -14.46
N ASN A 12 5.38 -5.28 -15.35
CA ASN A 12 5.99 -4.08 -15.89
C ASN A 12 4.93 -3.01 -16.20
N ALA A 13 5.38 -1.80 -16.56
CA ALA A 13 4.51 -0.66 -16.83
C ALA A 13 3.46 -0.94 -17.92
N ASP A 14 3.84 -1.58 -19.02
CA ASP A 14 2.94 -1.86 -20.14
C ASP A 14 1.85 -2.87 -19.76
N GLN A 15 2.23 -3.93 -19.05
CA GLN A 15 1.29 -4.94 -18.55
C GLN A 15 0.32 -4.34 -17.53
N LEU A 16 0.83 -3.53 -16.58
CA LEU A 16 -0.01 -2.83 -15.62
C LEU A 16 -0.98 -1.87 -16.31
N ARG A 17 -0.49 -1.08 -17.28
CA ARG A 17 -1.29 -0.17 -18.08
C ARG A 17 -2.41 -0.89 -18.81
N ALA A 18 -2.08 -1.98 -19.52
CA ALA A 18 -3.05 -2.78 -20.26
C ALA A 18 -4.11 -3.37 -19.31
N THR A 19 -3.68 -3.91 -18.16
CA THR A 19 -4.56 -4.43 -17.11
C THR A 19 -5.54 -3.37 -16.60
N LEU A 20 -5.05 -2.16 -16.31
CA LEU A 20 -5.91 -1.07 -15.83
C LEU A 20 -6.87 -0.56 -16.89
N LEU A 21 -6.44 -0.48 -18.15
CA LEU A 21 -7.32 -0.09 -19.26
C LEU A 21 -8.42 -1.12 -19.53
N ALA A 22 -8.12 -2.41 -19.38
CA ALA A 22 -9.09 -3.49 -19.55
C ALA A 22 -10.06 -3.66 -18.37
N ALA A 23 -9.67 -3.22 -17.16
CA ALA A 23 -10.51 -3.37 -15.97
C ALA A 23 -11.78 -2.51 -16.07
N PRO A 24 -12.98 -3.05 -15.72
CA PRO A 24 -14.23 -2.29 -15.76
C PRO A 24 -14.34 -1.26 -14.63
N SER A 25 -13.64 -1.47 -13.51
CA SER A 25 -13.61 -0.56 -12.37
C SER A 25 -12.35 -0.74 -11.53
N VAL A 26 -11.87 0.37 -10.98
CA VAL A 26 -10.67 0.45 -10.13
C VAL A 26 -11.02 1.20 -8.86
N ALA A 27 -10.58 0.70 -7.71
CA ALA A 27 -10.65 1.41 -6.45
C ALA A 27 -9.26 1.74 -5.92
N TYR A 28 -9.13 2.85 -5.21
CA TYR A 28 -7.92 3.22 -4.46
C TYR A 28 -8.32 3.86 -3.12
N SER A 29 -7.46 3.79 -2.12
CA SER A 29 -7.78 4.32 -0.77
C SER A 29 -7.75 5.85 -0.71
N ASP A 30 -8.29 6.42 0.37
CA ASP A 30 -8.17 7.86 0.70
C ASP A 30 -6.84 8.23 1.40
N SER A 31 -5.90 7.28 1.53
CA SER A 31 -4.62 7.45 2.21
C SER A 31 -3.50 7.92 1.27
N ALA A 32 -2.26 8.00 1.78
CA ALA A 32 -1.09 8.32 0.97
C ALA A 32 -0.92 7.40 -0.25
N SER A 33 -1.28 6.12 -0.11
CA SER A 33 -1.21 5.16 -1.22
C SER A 33 -2.17 5.49 -2.36
N GLY A 34 -3.43 5.82 -2.08
CA GLY A 34 -4.38 6.20 -3.13
C GLY A 34 -4.15 7.60 -3.71
N ARG A 35 -3.59 8.53 -2.92
CA ARG A 35 -3.06 9.80 -3.47
C ARG A 35 -1.99 9.53 -4.52
N TYR A 36 -0.99 8.69 -4.22
CA TYR A 36 0.02 8.30 -5.20
C TYR A 36 -0.59 7.66 -6.47
N VAL A 37 -1.56 6.75 -6.29
CA VAL A 37 -2.23 6.09 -7.41
C VAL A 37 -2.91 7.10 -8.33
N SER A 38 -3.72 8.00 -7.75
CA SER A 38 -4.54 8.95 -8.50
C SER A 38 -3.74 10.12 -9.10
N SER A 39 -2.75 10.66 -8.39
CA SER A 39 -2.01 11.84 -8.84
C SER A 39 -0.75 11.53 -9.66
N THR A 40 -0.18 10.34 -9.51
CA THR A 40 1.15 10.03 -10.05
C THR A 40 1.15 8.78 -10.90
N LEU A 41 0.62 7.66 -10.42
CA LEU A 41 0.68 6.40 -11.15
C LEU A 41 -0.10 6.47 -12.47
N PHE A 42 -1.35 6.95 -12.44
CA PHE A 42 -2.16 7.06 -13.66
C PHE A 42 -1.54 8.00 -14.69
N HIS A 43 -0.96 9.11 -14.22
CA HIS A 43 -0.25 10.05 -15.06
C HIS A 43 1.01 9.44 -15.70
N THR A 44 1.81 8.74 -14.90
CA THR A 44 3.03 8.06 -15.36
C THR A 44 2.72 7.01 -16.42
N LEU A 45 1.56 6.34 -16.32
CA LEU A 45 1.10 5.35 -17.28
C LEU A 45 0.37 5.97 -18.49
N GLY A 46 0.12 7.28 -18.49
CA GLY A 46 -0.62 7.99 -19.54
C GLY A 46 -2.06 7.48 -19.70
N ILE A 47 -2.77 7.29 -18.57
CA ILE A 47 -4.14 6.75 -18.54
C ILE A 47 -5.12 7.59 -17.73
N ASP A 48 -4.78 8.84 -17.39
CA ASP A 48 -5.62 9.73 -16.57
C ASP A 48 -7.07 9.79 -17.10
N ASP A 49 -7.24 10.13 -18.38
CA ASP A 49 -8.55 10.28 -19.02
C ASP A 49 -9.38 8.99 -18.96
N ALA A 50 -8.73 7.85 -19.17
CA ALA A 50 -9.40 6.54 -19.11
C ALA A 50 -9.79 6.16 -17.68
N MET A 51 -9.08 6.66 -16.67
CA MET A 51 -9.36 6.38 -15.25
C MET A 51 -10.45 7.29 -14.68
N GLN A 52 -10.64 8.51 -15.19
CA GLN A 52 -11.67 9.45 -14.70
C GLN A 52 -13.07 8.82 -14.60
N SER A 53 -13.44 7.94 -15.52
CA SER A 53 -14.77 7.34 -15.57
C SER A 53 -14.94 6.08 -14.70
N LYS A 54 -13.85 5.45 -14.24
CA LYS A 54 -13.90 4.10 -13.63
C LYS A 54 -13.01 3.88 -12.42
N ALA A 55 -12.12 4.81 -12.10
CA ALA A 55 -11.30 4.78 -10.90
C ALA A 55 -11.98 5.62 -9.81
N GLN A 56 -12.22 5.03 -8.64
CA GLN A 56 -12.86 5.74 -7.53
C GLN A 56 -12.06 5.60 -6.23
N MET A 57 -12.01 6.72 -5.50
CA MET A 57 -11.49 6.73 -4.14
C MET A 57 -12.48 6.07 -3.20
N VAL A 58 -11.97 5.24 -2.29
CA VAL A 58 -12.72 4.58 -1.23
C VAL A 58 -12.30 5.21 0.10
N GLU A 59 -13.24 5.86 0.78
CA GLU A 59 -12.99 6.57 2.03
C GLU A 59 -13.16 5.65 3.25
N ARG A 60 -12.18 5.69 4.16
CA ARG A 60 -12.24 5.13 5.53
C ARG A 60 -12.44 3.61 5.67
N ILE A 61 -12.70 2.89 4.59
CA ILE A 61 -12.89 1.43 4.59
C ILE A 61 -11.80 0.75 3.75
N PRO A 62 -11.37 -0.49 4.10
CA PRO A 62 -10.38 -1.20 3.31
C PRO A 62 -10.89 -1.44 1.88
N VAL A 63 -10.11 -1.03 0.88
CA VAL A 63 -10.39 -1.21 -0.55
C VAL A 63 -10.61 -2.69 -0.87
N ALA A 64 -9.79 -3.58 -0.29
CA ALA A 64 -9.94 -5.02 -0.45
C ALA A 64 -11.35 -5.51 -0.03
N SER A 65 -11.96 -4.94 1.00
CA SER A 65 -13.31 -5.32 1.43
C SER A 65 -14.37 -4.98 0.37
N GLU A 66 -14.17 -3.90 -0.37
CA GLU A 66 -15.06 -3.46 -1.44
C GLU A 66 -14.92 -4.33 -2.69
N VAL A 67 -13.69 -4.71 -3.00
CA VAL A 67 -13.36 -5.67 -4.05
C VAL A 67 -13.93 -7.07 -3.72
N ALA A 68 -13.82 -7.53 -2.47
CA ALA A 68 -14.39 -8.81 -2.03
C ALA A 68 -15.91 -8.86 -2.25
N LYS A 69 -16.61 -7.74 -2.00
CA LYS A 69 -18.05 -7.57 -2.26
C LYS A 69 -18.39 -7.50 -3.76
N GLY A 70 -17.38 -7.44 -4.64
CA GLY A 70 -17.56 -7.34 -6.09
C GLY A 70 -17.93 -5.95 -6.58
N ARG A 71 -17.75 -4.90 -5.76
CA ARG A 71 -18.02 -3.51 -6.17
C ARG A 71 -16.98 -2.98 -7.15
N TYR A 72 -15.74 -3.43 -7.01
CA TYR A 72 -14.63 -3.05 -7.87
C TYR A 72 -13.88 -4.27 -8.38
N ALA A 73 -13.42 -4.24 -9.64
CA ALA A 73 -12.65 -5.34 -10.21
C ALA A 73 -11.22 -5.36 -9.65
N ILE A 74 -10.55 -4.20 -9.63
CA ILE A 74 -9.19 -4.02 -9.13
C ILE A 74 -9.19 -3.01 -7.98
N GLY A 75 -8.36 -3.25 -6.97
CA GLY A 75 -8.19 -2.35 -5.83
C GLY A 75 -6.71 -2.09 -5.55
N PHE A 76 -6.37 -0.83 -5.25
CA PHE A 76 -5.05 -0.39 -4.81
C PHE A 76 -5.10 0.09 -3.37
N GLN A 77 -4.17 -0.40 -2.56
CA GLN A 77 -3.92 0.06 -1.20
C GLN A 77 -2.53 -0.44 -0.78
N GLN A 78 -2.03 -0.03 0.38
CA GLN A 78 -0.79 -0.59 0.93
C GLN A 78 -0.95 -2.09 1.18
N VAL A 79 0.10 -2.87 0.92
CA VAL A 79 0.07 -4.36 1.04
C VAL A 79 -0.40 -4.80 2.42
N SER A 80 0.01 -4.08 3.47
CA SER A 80 -0.39 -4.32 4.86
C SER A 80 -1.86 -4.17 5.16
N GLU A 81 -2.59 -3.43 4.32
CA GLU A 81 -4.03 -3.26 4.44
C GLU A 81 -4.80 -4.27 3.56
N LEU A 82 -4.12 -4.89 2.59
CA LEU A 82 -4.72 -5.85 1.66
C LEU A 82 -4.66 -7.28 2.19
N LEU A 83 -3.48 -7.72 2.66
CA LEU A 83 -3.25 -9.12 3.06
C LEU A 83 -4.19 -9.63 4.18
N PRO A 84 -4.58 -8.81 5.18
CA PRO A 84 -5.49 -9.28 6.23
C PRO A 84 -6.94 -9.49 5.79
N VAL A 85 -7.34 -9.03 4.59
CA VAL A 85 -8.74 -9.03 4.15
C VAL A 85 -9.08 -10.32 3.38
N PRO A 86 -10.04 -11.14 3.86
CA PRO A 86 -10.46 -12.34 3.15
C PRO A 86 -11.32 -12.01 1.90
N GLY A 87 -11.46 -12.98 1.00
CA GLY A 87 -12.34 -12.85 -0.17
C GLY A 87 -11.72 -12.08 -1.35
N VAL A 88 -10.45 -11.69 -1.23
CA VAL A 88 -9.64 -11.16 -2.33
C VAL A 88 -8.41 -12.03 -2.60
N THR A 89 -7.90 -11.93 -3.82
CA THR A 89 -6.56 -12.38 -4.18
C THR A 89 -5.65 -11.17 -4.28
N PHE A 90 -4.55 -11.20 -3.55
CA PHE A 90 -3.43 -10.27 -3.72
C PHE A 90 -2.72 -10.61 -5.04
N VAL A 91 -2.76 -9.67 -5.98
CA VAL A 91 -2.20 -9.88 -7.33
C VAL A 91 -0.68 -9.71 -7.34
N GLY A 92 -0.17 -8.78 -6.54
CA GLY A 92 1.25 -8.48 -6.43
C GLY A 92 1.48 -7.00 -6.09
N GLU A 93 2.75 -6.67 -5.88
CA GLU A 93 3.20 -5.29 -5.76
C GLU A 93 3.29 -4.63 -7.14
N LEU A 94 3.27 -3.30 -7.19
CA LEU A 94 3.55 -2.57 -8.44
C LEU A 94 4.98 -2.90 -8.92
N PRO A 95 5.29 -2.76 -10.22
CA PRO A 95 6.67 -2.84 -10.70
C PRO A 95 7.58 -1.89 -9.92
N ASP A 96 8.83 -2.28 -9.63
CA ASP A 96 9.75 -1.51 -8.78
C ASP A 96 9.91 -0.05 -9.22
N ASN A 97 9.95 0.21 -10.52
CA ASN A 97 10.06 1.56 -11.09
C ASN A 97 8.78 2.41 -10.98
N LEU A 98 7.67 1.81 -10.55
CA LEU A 98 6.37 2.40 -10.32
C LEU A 98 5.89 2.24 -8.87
N GLN A 99 6.75 1.74 -7.97
CA GLN A 99 6.41 1.65 -6.56
C GLN A 99 6.64 2.99 -5.85
N TYR A 100 5.72 3.33 -4.96
CA TYR A 100 5.94 4.33 -3.92
C TYR A 100 6.06 3.64 -2.57
N ILE A 101 7.28 3.56 -2.05
CA ILE A 101 7.55 2.94 -0.76
C ILE A 101 7.17 3.92 0.35
N THR A 102 6.14 3.59 1.12
CA THR A 102 5.80 4.32 2.34
C THR A 102 6.64 3.78 3.49
N ARG A 103 7.43 4.66 4.13
CA ARG A 103 8.18 4.33 5.34
C ARG A 103 7.38 4.73 6.57
N PHE A 104 7.29 3.80 7.52
CA PHE A 104 6.72 4.06 8.85
C PHE A 104 7.86 4.17 9.86
N ALA A 105 7.79 5.18 10.71
CA ALA A 105 8.73 5.38 11.80
C ALA A 105 7.96 5.60 13.11
N GLY A 106 8.47 5.01 14.19
CA GLY A 106 7.98 5.26 15.55
C GLY A 106 8.94 6.16 16.30
N ALA A 107 8.40 7.05 17.13
CA ALA A 107 9.17 7.94 18.00
C ALA A 107 8.50 8.10 19.36
N VAL A 108 9.32 8.30 20.40
CA VAL A 108 8.85 8.72 21.72
C VAL A 108 8.92 10.24 21.77
N THR A 109 7.82 10.90 22.12
CA THR A 109 7.78 12.36 22.22
C THR A 109 8.52 12.85 23.46
N ILE A 110 9.04 14.08 23.41
CA ILE A 110 9.79 14.69 24.53
C ILE A 110 8.94 14.87 25.80
N SER A 111 7.62 14.89 25.66
CA SER A 111 6.65 15.11 26.74
C SER A 111 5.90 13.82 27.11
N ALA A 112 6.40 12.65 26.72
CA ALA A 112 5.77 11.38 27.06
C ALA A 112 5.81 11.15 28.58
N ASP A 113 4.68 10.79 29.18
CA ASP A 113 4.60 10.42 30.60
C ASP A 113 5.39 9.14 30.91
N HIS A 114 5.55 8.27 29.91
CA HIS A 114 6.19 6.96 29.99
C HIS A 114 7.26 6.78 28.90
N PRO A 115 8.35 7.56 28.94
CA PRO A 115 9.33 7.60 27.85
C PRO A 115 10.15 6.32 27.75
N GLN A 116 10.40 5.64 28.87
CA GLN A 116 11.17 4.39 28.89
C GLN A 116 10.36 3.23 28.33
N GLU A 117 9.07 3.16 28.66
CA GLU A 117 8.13 2.16 28.20
C GLU A 117 7.87 2.33 26.70
N GLY A 118 7.68 3.57 26.23
CA GLY A 118 7.61 3.87 24.80
C GLY A 118 8.85 3.41 24.04
N LYS A 119 10.05 3.66 24.60
CA LYS A 119 11.31 3.19 24.01
C LYS A 119 11.41 1.67 24.01
N ALA A 120 10.99 1.01 25.08
CA ALA A 120 10.98 -0.44 25.19
C ALA A 120 10.04 -1.07 24.14
N LEU A 121 8.86 -0.49 23.92
CA LEU A 121 7.94 -0.92 22.86
C LEU A 121 8.57 -0.80 21.47
N LEU A 122 9.15 0.36 21.13
CA LEU A 122 9.80 0.54 19.83
C LEU A 122 10.98 -0.42 19.63
N THR A 123 11.73 -0.71 20.71
CA THR A 123 12.83 -1.67 20.70
C THR A 123 12.31 -3.09 20.47
N TYR A 124 11.19 -3.48 21.10
CA TYR A 124 10.54 -4.77 20.87
C TYR A 124 10.05 -4.90 19.42
N LEU A 125 9.39 -3.88 18.87
CA LEU A 125 8.92 -3.89 17.48
C LEU A 125 10.08 -4.00 16.47
N ALA A 126 11.26 -3.47 16.80
CA ALA A 126 12.47 -3.61 15.99
C ALA A 126 13.24 -4.93 16.23
N SER A 127 12.83 -5.75 17.19
CA SER A 127 13.55 -6.97 17.57
C SER A 127 13.32 -8.12 16.57
N PRO A 128 14.22 -9.11 16.49
CA PRO A 128 14.02 -10.33 15.70
C PRO A 128 12.70 -11.05 16.02
N ALA A 129 12.25 -11.02 17.28
CA ALA A 129 11.03 -11.69 17.72
C ALA A 129 9.75 -11.11 17.09
N ALA A 130 9.75 -9.83 16.70
CA ALA A 130 8.59 -9.19 16.05
C ALA A 130 8.60 -9.34 14.52
N GLN A 131 9.72 -9.74 13.91
CA GLN A 131 9.90 -9.68 12.46
C GLN A 131 8.97 -10.62 11.72
N GLU A 132 8.75 -11.84 12.20
CA GLU A 132 7.82 -12.78 11.55
C GLU A 132 6.42 -12.18 11.43
N THR A 133 5.92 -11.55 12.50
CA THR A 133 4.61 -10.89 12.50
C THR A 133 4.58 -9.71 11.53
N ILE A 134 5.61 -8.85 11.54
CA ILE A 134 5.72 -7.70 10.63
C ILE A 134 5.71 -8.17 9.18
N HIS A 135 6.49 -9.19 8.84
CA HIS A 135 6.59 -9.72 7.48
C HIS A 135 5.30 -10.43 7.04
N ALA A 136 4.59 -11.10 7.95
CA ALA A 136 3.28 -11.69 7.67
C ALA A 136 2.22 -10.65 7.28
N THR A 137 2.37 -9.40 7.75
CA THR A 137 1.55 -8.28 7.29
C THR A 137 2.00 -7.69 5.95
N GLY A 138 3.07 -8.19 5.31
CA GLY A 138 3.60 -7.62 4.07
C GLY A 138 4.40 -6.33 4.26
N MET A 139 4.63 -5.90 5.50
CA MET A 139 5.63 -4.88 5.81
C MET A 139 7.03 -5.49 5.79
N ARG A 140 8.04 -4.68 5.45
CA ARG A 140 9.45 -5.07 5.50
C ARG A 140 10.17 -4.15 6.47
N SER A 141 10.91 -4.73 7.40
CA SER A 141 11.77 -3.94 8.27
C SER A 141 12.93 -3.33 7.51
N VAL A 142 13.25 -2.09 7.85
CA VAL A 142 14.41 -1.40 7.33
C VAL A 142 15.53 -1.56 8.34
N ALA A 143 16.70 -2.01 7.88
CA ALA A 143 17.90 -1.94 8.72
C ALA A 143 18.13 -0.46 9.06
N ALA A 144 18.35 -0.15 10.33
CA ALA A 144 18.72 1.20 10.76
C ALA A 144 20.13 1.53 10.23
N ALA A 145 20.21 1.99 8.98
CA ALA A 145 21.44 2.48 8.38
C ALA A 145 21.43 4.01 8.46
N ALA A 146 22.19 4.54 9.42
CA ALA A 146 22.41 5.97 9.68
C ALA A 146 21.18 6.76 10.21
N PRO A 147 21.40 7.87 10.94
CA PRO A 147 20.32 8.74 11.40
C PRO A 147 19.46 9.24 10.24
N VAL A 148 18.15 9.32 10.48
CA VAL A 148 17.13 9.81 9.54
C VAL A 148 17.55 11.16 8.97
N SER A 149 17.63 11.27 7.64
CA SER A 149 17.88 12.55 6.97
C SER A 149 16.56 13.23 6.61
N GLN A 150 16.59 14.53 6.34
CA GLN A 150 15.42 15.30 5.93
C GLN A 150 14.77 14.80 4.62
N LYS A 151 15.50 14.00 3.82
CA LYS A 151 14.98 13.38 2.60
C LYS A 151 14.17 12.11 2.89
N ASP A 152 14.26 11.57 4.10
CA ASP A 152 13.56 10.36 4.53
C ASP A 152 12.23 10.67 5.23
N THR A 153 11.96 11.95 5.51
CA THR A 153 10.69 12.43 6.08
C THR A 153 9.71 12.80 4.97
N VAL A 154 8.47 12.31 5.08
CA VAL A 154 7.36 12.72 4.22
C VAL A 154 6.95 14.15 4.63
N GLN A 155 7.06 15.11 3.72
CA GLN A 155 6.43 16.44 3.86
C GLN A 155 4.95 16.36 3.53
#